data_AF-A0A7S4ASH3-F1
#
_entry.id   AF-A0A7S4ASH3-F1
#
_cell.length_a   1.000
_cell.length_b   1.000
_cell.length_c   1.000
_cell.angle_alpha   90.00
_cell.angle_beta   90.00
_cell.angle_gamma   90.00
#
_symmetry.space_group_name_H-M   'P 1'
#
loop_
_entity.id
_entity.type
_entity.pdbx_description
1 polymer ?
#
loop_
_entity_poly.entity_id
_entity_poly.type
_entity_poly.pdbx_seq_one_letter_code
_entity_poly.pdbx_strand_id
1 'polypeptide(L)'
;MGEETVTSDELLGYAMDGFPIYGPLDDDSVGDLDACNGMVVDGNYQYHVRTFEQVDETLEYCNGDSAETNWNYILGCYSGSVDGTEIYDSTTYTLNDDCVPDDTSSTDGPVVVSPTDGPVVVDPTESPSVSPTDGPVVVDPTKSPSVSPTDGPVVVDPTESPTVSPTKNQESSCLDSPLKVQKYSTCQGVVDADKCSKKKFWSHCRVSCGKCNKCLDSLQKLKLSQKVTIIFEKNGETVTKKKKKFKCKQVKKATNKDDICQNYSDVATSCPKTCGGC
;
A
#
# COMPACT_ATOMS: atom_id res chain seq x y z
N MET A 1 9.65 -26.92 11.27
CA MET A 1 9.83 -26.23 9.99
C MET A 1 8.45 -26.16 9.36
N GLY A 2 8.04 -25.01 8.82
CA GLY A 2 6.68 -24.78 8.32
C GLY A 2 6.30 -25.75 7.19
N GLU A 3 5.00 -25.89 6.93
CA GLU A 3 4.49 -26.68 5.81
C GLU A 3 4.94 -26.08 4.47
N GLU A 4 5.25 -26.93 3.48
CA GLU A 4 5.68 -26.49 2.14
C GLU A 4 4.55 -25.82 1.35
N THR A 5 3.30 -26.03 1.76
CA THR A 5 2.10 -25.47 1.13
C THR A 5 1.24 -24.83 2.20
N VAL A 6 1.03 -23.53 2.09
CA VAL A 6 0.22 -22.75 3.02
C VAL A 6 -1.16 -22.47 2.40
N THR A 7 -2.21 -22.52 3.22
CA THR A 7 -3.59 -22.28 2.77
C THR A 7 -3.99 -20.82 2.90
N SER A 8 -5.07 -20.40 2.23
CA SER A 8 -5.60 -19.03 2.29
C SER A 8 -5.87 -18.52 3.71
N ASP A 9 -6.16 -19.42 4.64
CA ASP A 9 -6.56 -19.09 6.00
C ASP A 9 -5.38 -19.14 6.99
N GLU A 10 -4.19 -19.52 6.51
CA GLU A 10 -3.00 -19.67 7.32
C GLU A 10 -2.28 -18.34 7.51
N LEU A 11 -2.16 -17.90 8.77
CA LEU A 11 -1.45 -16.68 9.12
C LEU A 11 0.06 -16.88 8.99
N LEU A 12 0.67 -16.17 8.04
CA LEU A 12 2.11 -16.20 7.77
C LEU A 12 2.87 -15.15 8.59
N GLY A 13 2.21 -14.03 8.91
CA GLY A 13 2.84 -12.97 9.68
C GLY A 13 2.01 -11.68 9.71
N TYR A 14 2.67 -10.59 10.06
CA TYR A 14 2.09 -9.24 10.05
C TYR A 14 2.98 -8.30 9.25
N ALA A 15 2.37 -7.45 8.43
CA ALA A 15 3.06 -6.34 7.78
C ALA A 15 3.42 -5.25 8.80
N MET A 16 4.37 -4.35 8.49
CA MET A 16 4.77 -3.30 9.44
C MET A 16 3.70 -2.21 9.63
N ASP A 17 2.65 -2.21 8.81
CA ASP A 17 1.46 -1.39 9.04
C ASP A 17 0.43 -2.04 9.99
N GLY A 18 0.70 -3.28 10.42
CA GLY A 18 -0.05 -3.99 11.45
C GLY A 18 -1.14 -4.91 10.93
N PHE A 19 -1.35 -5.00 9.61
CA PHE A 19 -2.31 -5.94 9.04
C PHE A 19 -1.72 -7.35 8.92
N PRO A 20 -2.53 -8.41 9.15
CA PRO A 20 -2.09 -9.79 9.00
C PRO A 20 -1.85 -10.15 7.53
N ILE A 21 -0.90 -11.06 7.31
CA ILE A 21 -0.55 -11.63 6.01
C ILE A 21 -0.89 -13.12 6.04
N TYR A 22 -1.74 -13.56 5.12
CA TYR A 22 -2.18 -14.94 4.97
C TYR A 22 -1.62 -15.61 3.71
N GLY A 23 -1.77 -16.93 3.63
CA GLY A 23 -1.43 -17.72 2.44
C GLY A 23 -2.20 -17.33 1.18
N PRO A 24 -1.84 -17.88 0.02
CA PRO A 24 -2.42 -17.51 -1.25
C PRO A 24 -3.89 -17.94 -1.34
N LEU A 25 -4.68 -17.13 -2.04
CA LEU A 25 -6.03 -17.49 -2.46
C LEU A 25 -5.98 -18.45 -3.65
N ASP A 26 -7.06 -19.20 -3.86
CA ASP A 26 -7.27 -19.92 -5.11
C ASP A 26 -7.33 -18.95 -6.30
N ASP A 27 -6.94 -19.43 -7.50
CA ASP A 27 -6.86 -18.63 -8.72
C ASP A 27 -8.19 -17.92 -9.08
N ASP A 28 -9.32 -18.54 -8.74
CA ASP A 28 -10.65 -17.97 -8.98
C ASP A 28 -10.98 -16.78 -8.04
N SER A 29 -10.29 -16.68 -6.89
CA SER A 29 -10.52 -15.66 -5.86
C SER A 29 -9.44 -14.57 -5.85
N VAL A 30 -8.36 -14.76 -6.60
CA VAL A 30 -7.26 -13.79 -6.79
C VAL A 30 -7.74 -12.41 -7.26
N GLY A 31 -8.84 -12.36 -8.00
CA GLY A 31 -9.46 -11.11 -8.49
C GLY A 31 -10.21 -10.30 -7.44
N ASP A 32 -10.47 -10.88 -6.25
CA ASP A 32 -11.10 -10.18 -5.14
C ASP A 32 -10.11 -9.35 -4.31
N LEU A 33 -8.80 -9.57 -4.51
CA LEU A 33 -7.77 -8.74 -3.93
C LEU A 33 -7.74 -7.37 -4.59
N ASP A 34 -7.50 -6.35 -3.77
CA ASP A 34 -7.18 -5.02 -4.27
C ASP A 34 -5.76 -4.96 -4.87
N ALA A 35 -5.39 -3.79 -5.39
CA ALA A 35 -4.10 -3.56 -6.02
C ALA A 35 -2.90 -3.78 -5.06
N CYS A 36 -3.14 -3.81 -3.76
CA CYS A 36 -2.15 -3.98 -2.71
C CYS A 36 -2.01 -5.44 -2.24
N ASN A 37 -2.73 -6.37 -2.88
CA ASN A 37 -2.97 -7.75 -2.44
C ASN A 37 -3.76 -7.89 -1.13
N GLY A 38 -4.59 -6.89 -0.81
CA GLY A 38 -5.42 -6.94 0.38
C GLY A 38 -6.89 -7.17 0.07
N MET A 39 -7.64 -7.63 1.08
CA MET A 39 -9.09 -7.68 1.05
C MET A 39 -9.66 -7.53 2.47
N VAL A 40 -10.96 -7.22 2.56
CA VAL A 40 -11.66 -7.13 3.85
C VAL A 40 -12.43 -8.42 4.10
N VAL A 41 -12.04 -9.17 5.13
CA VAL A 41 -12.70 -10.39 5.59
C VAL A 41 -13.27 -10.12 6.98
N ASP A 42 -14.58 -10.34 7.15
CA ASP A 42 -15.30 -10.10 8.41
C ASP A 42 -15.07 -8.69 9.03
N GLY A 43 -14.90 -7.68 8.17
CA GLY A 43 -14.67 -6.29 8.57
C GLY A 43 -13.22 -5.97 8.95
N ASN A 44 -12.29 -6.91 8.79
CA ASN A 44 -10.85 -6.70 9.01
C ASN A 44 -10.10 -6.77 7.69
N TYR A 45 -9.16 -5.84 7.49
CA TYR A 45 -8.31 -5.84 6.31
C TYR A 45 -7.13 -6.80 6.52
N GLN A 46 -6.82 -7.59 5.50
CA GLN A 46 -5.73 -8.57 5.52
C GLN A 46 -5.08 -8.69 4.15
N TYR A 47 -3.80 -9.03 4.13
CA TYR A 47 -3.04 -9.29 2.91
C TYR A 47 -3.00 -10.79 2.61
N HIS A 48 -2.91 -11.12 1.33
CA HIS A 48 -2.63 -12.49 0.86
C HIS A 48 -1.36 -12.49 0.00
N VAL A 49 -0.48 -13.46 0.25
CA VAL A 49 0.63 -13.73 -0.66
C VAL A 49 0.12 -14.29 -1.98
N ARG A 50 0.97 -14.28 -3.02
CA ARG A 50 0.66 -14.86 -4.34
C ARG A 50 1.57 -16.05 -4.60
N THR A 51 1.05 -17.04 -5.30
CA THR A 51 1.91 -18.09 -5.87
C THR A 51 2.71 -17.54 -7.04
N PHE A 52 3.72 -18.29 -7.46
CA PHE A 52 4.50 -17.98 -8.66
C PHE A 52 3.63 -17.92 -9.92
N GLU A 53 2.66 -18.83 -10.07
CA GLU A 53 1.79 -18.83 -11.26
C GLU A 53 0.80 -17.67 -11.29
N GLN A 54 0.50 -17.06 -10.15
CA GLN A 54 -0.44 -15.94 -10.02
C GLN A 54 0.17 -14.58 -10.38
N VAL A 55 1.48 -14.54 -10.62
CA VAL A 55 2.24 -13.31 -10.90
C VAL A 55 2.73 -13.30 -12.34
N ASP A 56 2.40 -12.23 -13.07
CA ASP A 56 2.93 -12.01 -14.40
C ASP A 56 4.30 -11.31 -14.35
N GLU A 57 5.36 -12.11 -14.28
CA GLU A 57 6.75 -11.61 -14.27
C GLU A 57 7.19 -10.96 -15.60
N THR A 58 6.36 -10.98 -16.64
CA THR A 58 6.67 -10.30 -17.91
C THR A 58 6.43 -8.80 -17.86
N LEU A 59 5.68 -8.33 -16.86
CA LEU A 59 5.46 -6.91 -16.60
C LEU A 59 6.71 -6.27 -15.97
N GLU A 60 6.92 -4.96 -16.17
CA GLU A 60 7.95 -4.26 -15.40
C GLU A 60 7.61 -4.30 -13.91
N TYR A 61 8.61 -4.51 -13.04
CA TYR A 61 8.37 -4.62 -11.59
C TYR A 61 7.57 -3.43 -11.02
N CYS A 62 7.83 -2.22 -11.50
CA CYS A 62 7.11 -1.01 -11.11
C CYS A 62 5.96 -0.72 -12.09
N ASN A 63 4.79 -0.34 -11.58
CA ASN A 63 3.67 0.14 -12.40
C ASN A 63 3.87 1.60 -12.90
N GLY A 64 4.95 2.26 -12.49
CA GLY A 64 5.39 3.58 -12.99
C GLY A 64 4.64 4.78 -12.43
N ASP A 65 3.30 4.70 -12.38
CA ASP A 65 2.42 5.79 -11.97
C ASP A 65 1.69 5.55 -10.65
N SER A 66 1.94 4.39 -10.01
CA SER A 66 1.31 4.02 -8.76
C SER A 66 2.28 3.48 -7.72
N ALA A 67 1.83 3.48 -6.46
CA ALA A 67 2.58 2.90 -5.35
C ALA A 67 2.64 1.37 -5.44
N GLU A 68 1.81 0.76 -6.30
CA GLU A 68 1.76 -0.68 -6.50
C GLU A 68 2.89 -1.22 -7.37
N THR A 69 3.36 -2.41 -7.04
CA THR A 69 4.26 -3.19 -7.90
C THR A 69 3.43 -4.07 -8.84
N ASN A 70 3.93 -4.40 -10.02
CA ASN A 70 3.20 -5.36 -10.88
C ASN A 70 3.42 -6.81 -10.41
N TRP A 71 4.52 -7.08 -9.71
CA TRP A 71 4.89 -8.44 -9.32
C TRP A 71 4.26 -8.89 -8.01
N ASN A 72 3.79 -7.96 -7.17
CA ASN A 72 2.84 -8.18 -6.06
C ASN A 72 2.90 -9.58 -5.41
N TYR A 73 4.07 -10.03 -4.95
CA TYR A 73 4.18 -11.37 -4.35
C TYR A 73 3.63 -11.43 -2.92
N ILE A 74 3.78 -10.34 -2.17
CA ILE A 74 3.42 -10.28 -0.75
C ILE A 74 2.75 -8.96 -0.39
N LEU A 75 3.31 -7.82 -0.84
CA LEU A 75 2.78 -6.48 -0.50
C LEU A 75 2.88 -5.57 -1.73
N GLY A 76 1.73 -5.13 -2.25
CA GLY A 76 1.68 -4.15 -3.33
C GLY A 76 1.72 -2.71 -2.82
N CYS A 77 1.17 -2.44 -1.63
CA CYS A 77 1.18 -1.09 -1.06
C CYS A 77 1.57 -1.15 0.41
N TYR A 78 2.58 -0.38 0.78
CA TYR A 78 2.82 -0.08 2.18
C TYR A 78 1.89 1.03 2.64
N SER A 79 1.00 0.74 3.59
CA SER A 79 0.17 1.77 4.21
C SER A 79 0.88 2.34 5.43
N GLY A 80 1.55 3.49 5.29
CA GLY A 80 2.33 4.01 6.41
C GLY A 80 2.93 5.38 6.18
N SER A 81 3.24 6.08 7.28
CA SER A 81 3.95 7.36 7.22
C SER A 81 5.45 7.11 7.16
N VAL A 82 6.07 7.44 6.03
CA VAL A 82 7.54 7.44 5.87
C VAL A 82 8.22 8.65 6.52
N ASP A 83 7.47 9.53 7.18
CA ASP A 83 8.02 10.74 7.81
C ASP A 83 9.11 10.46 8.86
N GLY A 84 9.16 9.24 9.41
CA GLY A 84 10.19 8.76 10.32
C GLY A 84 11.20 7.79 9.69
N THR A 85 11.05 7.46 8.42
CA THR A 85 11.94 6.53 7.72
C THR A 85 13.16 7.28 7.21
N GLU A 86 14.34 6.84 7.65
CA GLU A 86 15.61 7.36 7.17
C GLU A 86 16.17 6.39 6.12
N ILE A 87 16.31 6.87 4.88
CA ILE A 87 16.90 6.10 3.77
C ILE A 87 18.39 6.42 3.73
N TYR A 88 19.22 5.40 3.91
CA TYR A 88 20.67 5.49 3.80
C TYR A 88 21.17 4.64 2.63
N ASP A 89 22.24 5.11 1.99
CA ASP A 89 22.96 4.30 1.01
C ASP A 89 23.73 3.21 1.78
N SER A 90 23.47 1.94 1.45
CA SER A 90 24.06 0.77 2.12
C SER A 90 25.60 0.76 2.07
N THR A 91 26.21 1.45 1.10
CA THR A 91 27.67 1.56 0.98
C THR A 91 28.27 2.64 1.89
N THR A 92 27.43 3.53 2.42
CA THR A 92 27.86 4.66 3.27
C THR A 92 27.23 4.65 4.66
N TYR A 93 26.32 3.70 4.92
CA TYR A 93 25.67 3.54 6.20
C TYR A 93 26.66 3.02 7.24
N THR A 94 26.86 3.81 8.30
CA THR A 94 27.57 3.38 9.51
C THR A 94 26.55 2.82 10.49
N LEU A 95 26.69 1.55 10.85
CA LEU A 95 25.92 0.93 11.93
C LEU A 95 26.06 1.78 13.21
N ASN A 96 24.95 1.96 13.92
CA ASN A 96 24.95 2.62 15.22
C ASN A 96 25.78 1.80 16.23
N ASP A 97 26.35 2.48 17.23
CA ASP A 97 27.20 1.86 18.26
C ASP A 97 26.49 0.78 19.11
N ASP A 98 25.16 0.71 19.04
CA ASP A 98 24.33 -0.30 19.71
C ASP A 98 24.12 -1.58 18.88
N CYS A 99 24.57 -1.59 17.62
CA CYS A 99 24.59 -2.76 16.77
C CYS A 99 25.98 -3.39 16.77
N VAL A 100 26.06 -4.67 17.09
CA VAL A 100 27.27 -5.48 16.90
C VAL A 100 27.20 -6.13 15.52
N PRO A 101 28.22 -5.95 14.66
CA PRO A 101 28.31 -6.72 13.43
C PRO A 101 28.36 -8.21 13.79
N ASP A 102 27.43 -8.97 13.23
CA ASP A 102 27.46 -10.42 13.34
C ASP A 102 28.51 -10.93 12.35
N ASP A 103 29.72 -11.18 12.85
CA ASP A 103 30.82 -11.74 12.07
C ASP A 103 30.59 -13.22 11.71
N THR A 104 29.41 -13.80 12.00
CA THR A 104 28.99 -15.10 11.45
C THR A 104 28.50 -14.95 10.00
N SER A 105 29.33 -14.34 9.17
CA SER A 105 29.26 -14.49 7.73
C SER A 105 29.49 -15.96 7.38
N SER A 106 28.40 -16.73 7.25
CA SER A 106 28.39 -17.94 6.43
C SER A 106 28.70 -17.52 4.99
N THR A 107 29.98 -17.47 4.66
CA THR A 107 30.49 -17.32 3.28
C THR A 107 30.34 -18.59 2.44
N ASP A 108 29.68 -19.63 2.93
CA ASP A 108 29.15 -20.66 2.04
C ASP A 108 27.76 -20.24 1.58
N GLY A 109 27.74 -19.60 0.41
CA GLY A 109 26.57 -19.73 -0.47
C GLY A 109 26.28 -21.23 -0.71
N PRO A 110 25.08 -21.61 -1.14
CA PRO A 110 24.76 -23.01 -1.40
C PRO A 110 25.70 -23.54 -2.49
N VAL A 111 26.71 -24.30 -2.08
CA VAL A 111 27.49 -25.12 -3.00
C VAL A 111 26.52 -26.17 -3.51
N VAL A 112 26.19 -26.08 -4.79
CA VAL A 112 25.49 -27.14 -5.52
C VAL A 112 26.42 -28.36 -5.52
N VAL A 113 26.30 -29.20 -4.49
CA VAL A 113 26.86 -30.54 -4.49
C VAL A 113 25.92 -31.43 -5.29
N SER A 114 26.35 -31.78 -6.51
CA SER A 114 25.76 -32.84 -7.31
C SER A 114 25.67 -34.13 -6.49
N PRO A 115 24.60 -34.94 -6.65
CA PRO A 115 24.40 -36.12 -5.83
C PRO A 115 25.45 -37.17 -6.19
N THR A 116 26.10 -37.76 -5.19
CA THR A 116 26.89 -38.98 -5.39
C THR A 116 26.56 -39.97 -4.29
N ASP A 117 26.09 -41.12 -4.77
CA ASP A 117 25.94 -42.47 -4.20
C ASP A 117 25.84 -42.67 -2.68
N GLY A 118 24.83 -43.48 -2.29
CA GLY A 118 24.60 -44.03 -0.94
C GLY A 118 25.77 -44.90 -0.42
N PRO A 119 25.70 -45.63 0.72
CA PRO A 119 24.53 -46.28 1.35
C PRO A 119 24.43 -45.92 2.87
N VAL A 120 23.51 -46.41 3.70
CA VAL A 120 23.52 -47.71 4.39
C VAL A 120 22.18 -47.86 5.10
N VAL A 121 21.55 -49.01 4.91
CA VAL A 121 20.36 -49.47 5.63
C VAL A 121 20.72 -49.65 7.11
N VAL A 122 20.03 -48.93 7.99
CA VAL A 122 19.95 -49.27 9.41
C VAL A 122 18.55 -49.79 9.70
N ASP A 123 18.49 -50.99 10.28
CA ASP A 123 17.28 -51.74 10.61
C ASP A 123 16.26 -50.94 11.44
N PRO A 124 14.94 -51.16 11.23
CA PRO A 124 13.91 -50.54 12.05
C PRO A 124 13.92 -51.13 13.47
N THR A 125 14.01 -50.26 14.47
CA THR A 125 13.80 -50.61 15.87
C THR A 125 12.30 -50.77 16.13
N GLU A 126 11.95 -51.78 16.92
CA GLU A 126 10.60 -52.34 17.08
C GLU A 126 9.49 -51.35 17.48
N SER A 127 8.33 -51.54 16.85
CA SER A 127 7.07 -50.87 17.14
C SER A 127 6.56 -51.15 18.56
N PRO A 128 6.04 -50.16 19.31
CA PRO A 128 5.28 -50.44 20.51
C PRO A 128 3.88 -50.95 20.14
N SER A 129 3.58 -52.17 20.57
CA SER A 129 2.24 -52.76 20.57
C SER A 129 1.46 -52.22 21.77
N VAL A 130 0.38 -51.47 21.51
CA VAL A 130 -0.64 -51.15 22.52
C VAL A 130 -2.01 -51.55 22.00
N SER A 131 -2.65 -52.48 22.69
CA SER A 131 -3.99 -52.99 22.42
C SER A 131 -5.07 -51.93 22.71
N PRO A 132 -6.18 -51.88 21.95
CA PRO A 132 -7.26 -50.94 22.21
C PRO A 132 -8.08 -51.37 23.44
N THR A 133 -8.42 -50.41 24.29
CA THR A 133 -9.36 -50.58 25.42
C THR A 133 -10.77 -50.23 24.99
N ASP A 134 -11.74 -51.01 25.48
CA ASP A 134 -13.17 -50.98 25.18
C ASP A 134 -13.84 -49.60 25.26
N GLY A 135 -14.77 -49.36 24.34
CA GLY A 135 -15.48 -48.09 24.16
C GLY A 135 -16.62 -47.84 25.16
N PRO A 136 -17.19 -46.62 25.18
CA PRO A 136 -18.40 -46.33 25.94
C PRO A 136 -19.66 -46.18 25.06
N VAL A 137 -20.62 -47.05 25.37
CA VAL A 137 -22.06 -46.85 25.61
C VAL A 137 -22.81 -45.77 24.79
N VAL A 138 -23.74 -46.29 23.99
CA VAL A 138 -24.85 -45.59 23.32
C VAL A 138 -25.78 -44.93 24.35
N VAL A 139 -26.05 -43.64 24.19
CA VAL A 139 -27.19 -42.95 24.81
C VAL A 139 -28.08 -42.36 23.71
N ASP A 140 -29.37 -42.69 23.83
CA ASP A 140 -30.51 -42.40 22.95
C ASP A 140 -30.73 -40.89 22.68
N PRO A 141 -31.13 -40.46 21.47
CA PRO A 141 -31.51 -39.08 21.22
C PRO A 141 -32.98 -38.80 21.57
N THR A 142 -33.19 -37.93 22.55
CA THR A 142 -34.51 -37.38 22.89
C THR A 142 -35.01 -36.36 21.84
N LYS A 143 -36.15 -36.71 21.23
CA LYS A 143 -37.26 -35.93 20.64
C LYS A 143 -37.06 -34.44 20.25
N SER A 144 -37.47 -34.17 19.01
CA SER A 144 -37.66 -32.87 18.33
C SER A 144 -38.34 -31.75 19.12
N PRO A 145 -38.13 -30.50 18.66
CA PRO A 145 -39.21 -29.56 18.46
C PRO A 145 -39.45 -29.27 16.97
N SER A 146 -40.74 -29.24 16.64
CA SER A 146 -41.33 -28.81 15.38
C SER A 146 -41.38 -27.28 15.33
N VAL A 147 -40.82 -26.68 14.28
CA VAL A 147 -41.14 -25.30 13.89
C VAL A 147 -41.44 -25.26 12.39
N SER A 148 -42.64 -24.80 12.05
CA SER A 148 -43.16 -24.61 10.70
C SER A 148 -42.45 -23.44 9.99
N PRO A 149 -42.29 -23.48 8.66
CA PRO A 149 -41.68 -22.38 7.93
C PRO A 149 -42.66 -21.20 7.81
N THR A 150 -42.17 -20.00 8.16
CA THR A 150 -42.82 -18.72 7.90
C THR A 150 -42.67 -18.33 6.42
N ASP A 151 -43.70 -17.67 5.89
CA ASP A 151 -43.91 -17.28 4.49
C ASP A 151 -42.69 -16.68 3.77
N GLY A 152 -42.55 -17.07 2.50
CA GLY A 152 -41.44 -16.69 1.62
C GLY A 152 -41.40 -15.20 1.24
N PRO A 153 -40.24 -14.71 0.77
CA PRO A 153 -40.09 -13.33 0.34
C PRO A 153 -40.79 -13.07 -1.00
N VAL A 154 -41.49 -11.93 -1.04
CA VAL A 154 -42.16 -11.36 -2.20
C VAL A 154 -41.13 -11.01 -3.27
N VAL A 155 -41.36 -11.51 -4.48
CA VAL A 155 -40.64 -11.14 -5.71
C VAL A 155 -40.93 -9.66 -6.01
N VAL A 156 -39.91 -8.82 -5.94
CA VAL A 156 -39.92 -7.49 -6.56
C VAL A 156 -39.09 -7.55 -7.84
N ASP A 157 -39.71 -7.09 -8.94
CA ASP A 157 -39.19 -7.06 -10.31
C ASP A 157 -37.78 -6.42 -10.41
N PRO A 158 -36.95 -6.81 -11.40
CA PRO A 158 -35.68 -6.15 -11.65
C PRO A 158 -35.96 -4.73 -12.16
N THR A 159 -35.57 -3.73 -11.37
CA THR A 159 -35.49 -2.35 -11.84
C THR A 159 -34.34 -2.24 -12.83
N GLU A 160 -34.61 -1.63 -13.98
CA GLU A 160 -33.69 -1.50 -15.11
C GLU A 160 -32.31 -0.95 -14.69
N SER A 161 -31.27 -1.60 -15.23
CA SER A 161 -29.86 -1.25 -15.08
C SER A 161 -29.59 0.20 -15.47
N PRO A 162 -28.88 1.01 -14.66
CA PRO A 162 -28.37 2.27 -15.15
C PRO A 162 -27.26 1.99 -16.17
N THR A 163 -27.49 2.40 -17.41
CA THR A 163 -26.45 2.45 -18.43
C THR A 163 -25.48 3.57 -18.08
N VAL A 164 -24.39 3.24 -17.40
CA VAL A 164 -23.33 4.23 -17.10
C VAL A 164 -22.42 4.34 -18.32
N SER A 165 -22.63 5.41 -19.08
CA SER A 165 -21.65 5.90 -20.06
C SER A 165 -20.42 6.44 -19.33
N PRO A 166 -19.21 6.41 -19.94
CA PRO A 166 -17.97 6.75 -19.25
C PRO A 166 -17.94 8.23 -18.92
N THR A 167 -18.07 8.58 -17.64
CA THR A 167 -17.85 9.95 -17.17
C THR A 167 -16.37 10.11 -16.86
N LYS A 168 -15.71 10.96 -17.64
CA LYS A 168 -14.32 11.39 -17.42
C LYS A 168 -14.09 11.85 -15.97
N ASN A 169 -13.18 11.18 -15.29
CA ASN A 169 -12.06 11.75 -14.54
C ASN A 169 -12.33 13.12 -13.86
N GLN A 170 -13.00 13.12 -12.69
CA GLN A 170 -13.14 14.34 -11.86
C GLN A 170 -13.20 14.09 -10.35
N GLU A 171 -12.76 12.93 -9.84
CA GLU A 171 -12.79 12.65 -8.38
C GLU A 171 -11.41 12.41 -7.75
N SER A 172 -10.33 12.35 -8.53
CA SER A 172 -8.97 12.07 -8.05
C SER A 172 -8.13 13.30 -7.64
N SER A 173 -8.65 14.53 -7.72
CA SER A 173 -7.78 15.72 -7.67
C SER A 173 -7.83 16.60 -6.42
N CYS A 174 -8.68 16.25 -5.46
CA CYS A 174 -8.66 16.89 -4.15
C CYS A 174 -7.84 16.07 -3.16
N LEU A 175 -6.56 16.41 -3.05
CA LEU A 175 -5.69 15.93 -1.99
C LEU A 175 -5.17 17.12 -1.18
N ASP A 176 -4.92 16.87 0.10
CA ASP A 176 -4.15 17.78 0.95
C ASP A 176 -2.70 17.81 0.50
N SER A 177 -2.06 18.98 0.65
CA SER A 177 -0.63 19.08 0.38
C SER A 177 0.15 18.22 1.39
N PRO A 178 1.11 17.41 0.92
CA PRO A 178 2.00 16.64 1.81
C PRO A 178 3.05 17.53 2.49
N LEU A 179 3.10 18.83 2.18
CA LEU A 179 4.11 19.73 2.69
C LEU A 179 3.66 20.42 3.98
N LYS A 180 4.62 20.86 4.78
CA LYS A 180 4.34 21.59 6.02
C LYS A 180 3.78 22.99 5.73
N VAL A 181 2.74 23.38 6.47
CA VAL A 181 2.17 24.73 6.45
C VAL A 181 2.51 25.51 7.71
N GLN A 182 3.38 26.50 7.55
CA GLN A 182 3.84 27.34 8.66
C GLN A 182 4.45 26.50 9.79
N LYS A 183 3.78 26.46 10.95
CA LYS A 183 4.20 25.71 12.14
C LYS A 183 3.52 24.35 12.26
N TYR A 184 2.60 24.01 11.36
CA TYR A 184 1.86 22.75 11.39
C TYR A 184 2.56 21.74 10.48
N SER A 185 2.88 20.57 11.04
CA SER A 185 3.45 19.44 10.30
C SER A 185 2.43 18.79 9.37
N THR A 186 1.17 18.72 9.80
CA THR A 186 0.08 18.06 9.08
C THR A 186 -1.13 18.97 8.91
N CYS A 187 -2.01 18.62 7.97
CA CYS A 187 -3.28 19.30 7.79
C CYS A 187 -4.27 19.04 8.94
N GLN A 188 -4.15 17.93 9.67
CA GLN A 188 -4.89 17.72 10.91
C GLN A 188 -4.57 18.79 11.96
N GLY A 189 -3.29 19.14 12.15
CA GLY A 189 -2.90 20.22 13.06
C GLY A 189 -3.45 21.61 12.66
N VAL A 190 -3.81 21.81 11.39
CA VAL A 190 -4.50 23.02 10.92
C VAL A 190 -5.97 23.01 11.32
N VAL A 191 -6.62 21.85 11.24
CA VAL A 191 -8.01 21.63 11.67
C VAL A 191 -8.11 21.81 13.18
N ASP A 192 -7.28 21.12 13.95
CA ASP A 192 -7.27 21.16 15.43
C ASP A 192 -7.02 22.57 15.96
N ALA A 193 -6.21 23.35 15.25
CA ALA A 193 -5.92 24.74 15.60
C ALA A 193 -7.02 25.73 15.16
N ASP A 194 -8.12 25.27 14.59
CA ASP A 194 -9.19 26.08 13.98
C ASP A 194 -8.62 27.16 13.02
N LYS A 195 -7.96 26.69 11.97
CA LYS A 195 -7.35 27.55 10.94
C LYS A 195 -7.99 27.39 9.57
N CYS A 196 -8.93 26.47 9.40
CA CYS A 196 -9.62 26.22 8.14
C CYS A 196 -10.48 27.39 7.63
N SER A 197 -10.84 28.35 8.49
CA SER A 197 -11.51 29.59 8.07
C SER A 197 -10.59 30.54 7.27
N LYS A 198 -9.27 30.39 7.39
CA LYS A 198 -8.28 31.29 6.77
C LYS A 198 -7.80 30.72 5.43
N LYS A 199 -8.01 31.48 4.34
CA LYS A 199 -7.68 31.09 2.96
C LYS A 199 -6.31 30.47 2.76
N LYS A 200 -5.29 31.04 3.38
CA LYS A 200 -3.92 30.56 3.26
C LYS A 200 -3.71 29.13 3.78
N PHE A 201 -4.55 28.65 4.70
CA PHE A 201 -4.45 27.31 5.28
C PHE A 201 -5.29 26.32 4.49
N TRP A 202 -6.57 26.61 4.24
CA TRP A 202 -7.42 25.68 3.49
C TRP A 202 -7.01 25.52 2.03
N SER A 203 -6.34 26.52 1.42
CA SER A 203 -5.76 26.36 0.07
C SER A 203 -4.65 25.30 0.00
N HIS A 204 -4.10 24.92 1.15
CA HIS A 204 -3.06 23.91 1.29
C HIS A 204 -3.62 22.59 1.85
N CYS A 205 -4.59 22.69 2.76
CA CYS A 205 -5.30 21.60 3.41
C CYS A 205 -6.76 21.59 2.94
N ARG A 206 -6.98 21.24 1.67
CA ARG A 206 -8.30 21.31 1.03
C ARG A 206 -9.24 20.22 1.52
N VAL A 207 -8.79 18.97 1.61
CA VAL A 207 -9.58 17.83 2.08
C VAL A 207 -9.89 18.01 3.55
N SER A 208 -8.86 18.17 4.38
CA SER A 208 -9.01 18.36 5.83
C SER A 208 -9.93 19.55 6.19
N CYS A 209 -9.91 20.64 5.42
CA CYS A 209 -10.77 21.79 5.66
C CYS A 209 -12.13 21.76 4.94
N GLY A 210 -12.47 20.66 4.26
CA GLY A 210 -13.73 20.52 3.50
C GLY A 210 -13.88 21.56 2.37
N LYS A 211 -12.78 21.91 1.70
CA LYS A 211 -12.71 22.91 0.61
C LYS A 211 -12.33 22.31 -0.75
N CYS A 212 -12.63 21.02 -0.97
CA CYS A 212 -12.38 20.36 -2.25
C CYS A 212 -13.12 20.97 -3.44
N ASN A 213 -14.29 21.57 -3.19
CA ASN A 213 -15.03 22.33 -4.20
C ASN A 213 -14.35 23.66 -4.63
N LYS A 214 -13.16 23.97 -4.11
CA LYS A 214 -12.40 25.18 -4.46
C LYS A 214 -11.07 24.80 -5.13
N CYS A 215 -11.00 25.02 -6.44
CA CYS A 215 -9.75 24.89 -7.19
C CYS A 215 -8.83 26.10 -6.98
N LEU A 216 -7.86 25.96 -6.08
CA LEU A 216 -6.85 26.98 -5.79
C LEU A 216 -5.50 26.36 -5.48
N ASP A 217 -4.46 27.06 -5.92
CA ASP A 217 -3.09 26.79 -5.50
C ASP A 217 -2.88 27.15 -4.03
N SER A 218 -1.94 26.45 -3.38
CA SER A 218 -1.48 26.84 -2.06
C SER A 218 -0.89 28.25 -2.09
N LEU A 219 -1.37 29.07 -1.15
CA LEU A 219 -0.82 30.41 -0.92
C LEU A 219 0.46 30.38 -0.06
N GLN A 220 0.90 29.21 0.37
CA GLN A 220 2.10 29.03 1.18
C GLN A 220 3.37 29.10 0.32
N LYS A 221 4.48 29.34 1.01
CA LYS A 221 5.81 29.11 0.45
C LYS A 221 6.18 27.65 0.70
N LEU A 222 6.06 26.85 -0.35
CA LEU A 222 6.35 25.43 -0.33
C LEU A 222 7.85 25.23 -0.08
N LYS A 223 8.19 24.20 0.69
CA LYS A 223 9.56 23.76 0.95
C LYS A 223 9.63 22.27 0.67
N LEU A 224 10.29 21.90 -0.41
CA LEU A 224 10.50 20.51 -0.78
C LEU A 224 11.72 19.93 -0.05
N SER A 225 11.82 18.59 -0.03
CA SER A 225 13.02 17.85 0.39
C SER A 225 14.18 18.10 -0.58
N GLN A 226 13.89 18.10 -1.88
CA GLN A 226 14.85 18.29 -2.97
C GLN A 226 14.74 19.67 -3.65
N LYS A 227 15.74 20.04 -4.47
CA LYS A 227 15.71 21.28 -5.25
C LYS A 227 15.03 21.04 -6.59
N VAL A 228 13.95 21.75 -6.87
CA VAL A 228 13.33 21.77 -8.21
C VAL A 228 14.06 22.76 -9.11
N THR A 229 14.30 22.36 -10.36
CA THR A 229 14.79 23.26 -11.40
C THR A 229 13.62 24.05 -11.99
N ILE A 230 13.62 25.36 -11.80
CA ILE A 230 12.61 26.25 -12.38
C ILE A 230 13.27 27.14 -13.42
N ILE A 231 12.80 27.03 -14.65
CA ILE A 231 13.32 27.77 -15.81
C ILE A 231 12.36 28.92 -16.11
N PHE A 232 12.91 30.12 -16.28
CA PHE A 232 12.15 31.33 -16.62
C PHE A 232 12.81 32.04 -17.77
N GLU A 233 12.03 32.70 -18.62
CA GLU A 233 12.56 33.69 -19.55
C GLU A 233 12.59 35.07 -18.89
N LYS A 234 13.73 35.75 -18.99
CA LYS A 234 13.88 37.14 -18.54
C LYS A 234 14.67 37.90 -19.59
N ASN A 235 14.05 38.92 -20.19
CA ASN A 235 14.67 39.76 -21.22
C ASN A 235 15.20 38.96 -22.44
N GLY A 236 14.51 37.88 -22.83
CA GLY A 236 14.95 37.02 -23.94
C GLY A 236 16.05 36.01 -23.57
N GLU A 237 16.47 35.96 -22.31
CA GLU A 237 17.45 34.99 -21.82
C GLU A 237 16.80 33.95 -20.91
N THR A 238 17.22 32.69 -21.07
CA THR A 238 16.79 31.56 -20.25
C THR A 238 17.51 31.57 -18.91
N VAL A 239 16.77 31.76 -17.82
CA VAL A 239 17.28 31.77 -16.46
C VAL A 239 16.85 30.51 -15.72
N THR A 240 17.82 29.65 -15.42
CA THR A 240 17.60 28.41 -14.67
C THR A 240 17.87 28.63 -13.18
N LYS A 241 16.90 28.29 -12.31
CA LYS A 241 17.05 28.40 -10.86
C LYS A 241 16.69 27.10 -10.17
N LYS A 242 17.65 26.49 -9.48
CA LYS A 242 17.41 25.37 -8.56
C LYS A 242 16.89 25.89 -7.22
N LYS A 243 15.65 25.56 -6.84
CA LYS A 243 14.99 26.07 -5.63
C LYS A 243 14.42 24.95 -4.77
N LYS A 244 14.77 24.99 -3.49
CA LYS A 244 14.12 24.18 -2.44
C LYS A 244 12.86 24.84 -1.86
N LYS A 245 12.72 26.16 -2.04
CA LYS A 245 11.58 26.94 -1.55
C LYS A 245 10.99 27.84 -2.64
N PHE A 246 9.69 27.74 -2.88
CA PHE A 246 9.00 28.55 -3.90
C PHE A 246 7.51 28.70 -3.60
N LYS A 247 6.81 29.50 -4.41
CA LYS A 247 5.35 29.62 -4.42
C LYS A 247 4.80 29.07 -5.73
N CYS A 248 3.55 28.60 -5.76
CA CYS A 248 2.90 28.12 -6.99
C CYS A 248 2.92 29.18 -8.12
N LYS A 249 2.84 30.48 -7.80
CA LYS A 249 3.01 31.58 -8.77
C LYS A 249 4.35 31.56 -9.51
N GLN A 250 5.39 30.99 -8.92
CA GLN A 250 6.69 30.82 -9.58
C GLN A 250 6.64 29.65 -10.56
N VAL A 251 6.05 28.52 -10.17
CA VAL A 251 5.83 27.38 -11.09
C VAL A 251 4.95 27.81 -12.26
N LYS A 252 3.87 28.56 -12.01
CA LYS A 252 2.99 29.11 -13.06
C LYS A 252 3.72 29.97 -14.10
N LYS A 253 4.83 30.61 -13.73
CA LYS A 253 5.64 31.45 -14.63
C LYS A 253 6.81 30.70 -15.27
N ALA A 254 7.01 29.45 -14.88
CA ALA A 254 8.09 28.64 -15.41
C ALA A 254 7.75 28.22 -16.83
N THR A 255 8.77 28.17 -17.70
CA THR A 255 8.62 27.60 -19.05
C THR A 255 8.51 26.08 -18.99
N ASN A 256 9.22 25.45 -18.05
CA ASN A 256 9.15 24.01 -17.78
C ASN A 256 8.05 23.65 -16.75
N LYS A 257 6.91 24.36 -16.77
CA LYS A 257 5.82 24.16 -15.79
C LYS A 257 5.30 22.71 -15.81
N ASP A 258 5.09 22.16 -16.99
CA ASP A 258 4.49 20.83 -17.15
C ASP A 258 5.46 19.74 -16.64
N ASP A 259 6.76 19.85 -16.95
CA ASP A 259 7.80 18.99 -16.37
C ASP A 259 7.82 19.04 -14.84
N ILE A 260 7.66 20.23 -14.26
CA ILE A 260 7.62 20.37 -12.79
C ILE A 260 6.38 19.68 -12.21
N CYS A 261 5.24 19.82 -12.87
CA CYS A 261 3.98 19.23 -12.42
C CYS A 261 3.96 17.71 -12.58
N GLN A 262 4.65 17.16 -13.59
CA GLN A 262 4.75 15.71 -13.81
C GLN A 262 5.78 15.05 -12.89
N ASN A 263 6.97 15.64 -12.75
CA ASN A 263 8.08 15.01 -12.04
C ASN A 263 8.08 15.26 -10.52
N TYR A 264 7.20 16.13 -10.01
CA TYR A 264 7.14 16.45 -8.59
C TYR A 264 5.69 16.44 -8.10
N SER A 265 5.23 15.27 -7.64
CA SER A 265 3.88 15.03 -7.11
C SER A 265 3.49 15.99 -5.97
N ASP A 266 4.43 16.33 -5.08
CA ASP A 266 4.25 17.35 -4.04
C ASP A 266 3.81 18.69 -4.62
N VAL A 267 4.34 19.06 -5.79
CA VAL A 267 4.03 20.31 -6.48
C VAL A 267 2.68 20.22 -7.15
N ALA A 268 2.38 19.12 -7.84
CA ALA A 268 1.07 18.86 -8.44
C ALA A 268 -0.04 18.98 -7.39
N THR A 269 0.17 18.32 -6.25
CA THR A 269 -0.80 18.31 -5.13
C THR A 269 -0.93 19.66 -4.45
N SER A 270 0.17 20.39 -4.28
CA SER A 270 0.17 21.71 -3.62
C SER A 270 -0.25 22.87 -4.52
N CYS A 271 -0.10 22.71 -5.84
CA CYS A 271 -0.40 23.71 -6.87
C CYS A 271 -1.36 23.16 -7.94
N PRO A 272 -2.52 22.62 -7.53
CA PRO A 272 -3.43 21.88 -8.40
C PRO A 272 -3.93 22.73 -9.57
N LYS A 273 -4.18 24.03 -9.35
CA LYS A 273 -4.64 24.94 -10.40
C LYS A 273 -3.52 25.27 -11.39
N THR A 274 -2.28 25.41 -10.91
CA THR A 274 -1.12 25.61 -11.78
C THR A 274 -0.85 24.38 -12.64
N CYS A 275 -1.02 23.19 -12.05
CA CYS A 275 -0.75 21.90 -12.68
C CYS A 275 -1.95 21.28 -13.43
N GLY A 276 -3.09 21.96 -13.49
CA GLY A 276 -4.28 21.46 -14.21
C GLY A 276 -4.96 20.27 -13.54
N GLY A 277 -4.67 20.01 -12.26
CA GLY A 277 -5.39 19.01 -11.46
C GLY A 277 -6.81 19.45 -11.11
N CYS A 278 -7.15 20.71 -11.34
CA CYS A 278 -8.53 21.18 -11.36
C CYS A 278 -8.68 22.24 -12.46
#